data_AF-A0A101HQV5-F1
#
_entry.id   AF-A0A101HQV5-F1
#
_cell.length_a   1.000
_cell.length_b   1.000
_cell.length_c   1.000
_cell.angle_alpha   90.00
_cell.angle_beta   90.00
_cell.angle_gamma   90.00
#
_symmetry.space_group_name_H-M   'P 1'
#
loop_
_entity.id
_entity.type
_entity.pdbx_description
1 polymer ?
#
loop_
_entity_poly.entity_id
_entity_poly.type
_entity_poly.pdbx_seq_one_letter_code
_entity_poly.pdbx_strand_id
1 'polypeptide(L)'
;MKKYSLFFLLVLLIFVTGCVGLLRTNAIKGTVFADEYIENAIVKVFDLDGNQVIEGEFETDNYGRFSIPIPTGLKFPVILLASFDIPEEQERTDALASVVEESFYSEQILVNPVTSVFTAYMFRMETSYAEAISQVREALNVPLR
;
A
#
# COMPACT_ATOMS: atom_id res chain seq x y z
N MET A 1 3.69 19.79 -49.82
CA MET A 1 3.26 18.51 -49.20
C MET A 1 4.22 17.99 -48.13
N LYS A 2 5.55 17.97 -48.34
CA LYS A 2 6.54 17.47 -47.34
C LYS A 2 6.56 18.22 -45.99
N LYS A 3 6.36 19.55 -45.96
CA LYS A 3 6.39 20.35 -44.72
C LYS A 3 5.22 20.04 -43.76
N TYR A 4 4.03 19.81 -44.31
CA TYR A 4 2.84 19.45 -43.50
C TYR A 4 2.93 18.02 -42.95
N SER A 5 3.57 17.11 -43.69
CA SER A 5 3.81 15.74 -43.22
C SER A 5 4.76 15.70 -42.03
N LEU A 6 5.80 16.53 -42.03
CA LEU A 6 6.74 16.61 -40.89
C LEU A 6 6.07 17.17 -39.63
N PHE A 7 5.18 18.15 -39.80
CA PHE A 7 4.42 18.74 -38.70
C PHE A 7 3.44 17.74 -38.08
N PHE A 8 2.69 17.00 -38.90
CA PHE A 8 1.82 15.92 -38.43
C PHE A 8 2.60 14.81 -37.72
N LEU A 9 3.77 14.44 -38.24
CA LEU A 9 4.64 13.45 -37.61
C LEU A 9 5.11 13.95 -36.23
N LEU A 10 5.49 15.22 -36.11
CA LEU A 10 5.94 15.83 -34.86
C LEU A 10 4.82 15.87 -33.81
N VAL A 11 3.61 16.28 -34.21
CA VAL A 11 2.43 16.29 -33.32
C VAL A 11 2.06 14.88 -32.89
N LEU A 12 2.09 13.91 -33.80
CA LEU A 12 1.87 12.50 -33.48
C LEU A 12 2.93 11.98 -32.50
N LEU A 13 4.20 12.35 -32.69
CA LEU A 13 5.30 11.99 -31.79
C LEU A 13 5.10 12.56 -30.39
N ILE A 14 4.63 13.82 -30.27
CA ILE A 14 4.30 14.44 -28.99
C ILE A 14 3.10 13.76 -28.33
N PHE A 15 2.09 13.34 -29.09
CA PHE A 15 0.97 12.57 -28.56
C PHE A 15 1.40 11.17 -28.10
N VAL A 16 2.25 10.49 -28.87
CA VAL A 16 2.76 9.16 -28.51
C VAL A 16 3.70 9.26 -27.30
N THR A 17 4.59 10.25 -27.22
CA THR A 17 5.44 10.45 -26.04
C THR A 17 4.66 10.98 -24.83
N GLY A 18 3.60 11.75 -25.05
CA GLY A 18 2.62 12.14 -24.03
C GLY A 18 1.86 10.94 -23.45
N CYS A 19 1.54 9.93 -24.26
CA CYS A 19 0.98 8.65 -23.81
C CYS A 19 2.03 7.72 -23.16
N VAL A 20 3.32 7.98 -23.34
CA VAL A 20 4.41 7.27 -22.63
C VAL A 20 4.65 7.89 -21.25
N GLY A 21 4.02 9.03 -20.94
CA GLY A 21 3.95 9.59 -19.60
C GLY A 21 3.15 8.67 -18.66
N LEU A 22 3.85 8.11 -17.68
CA LEU A 22 3.31 7.43 -16.50
C LEU A 22 2.79 5.99 -16.74
N LEU A 23 3.70 5.07 -17.04
CA LEU A 23 3.67 3.77 -16.36
C LEU A 23 3.93 4.03 -14.86
N ARG A 24 2.98 4.65 -14.16
CA ARG A 24 2.89 4.46 -12.70
C ARG A 24 2.75 2.96 -12.55
N THR A 25 3.73 2.35 -11.91
CA THR A 25 3.53 1.01 -11.37
C THR A 25 2.42 1.18 -10.33
N ASN A 26 1.17 0.98 -10.75
CA ASN A 26 -0.01 0.98 -9.90
C ASN A 26 0.14 -0.26 -9.01
N ALA A 27 0.92 -0.13 -7.97
CA ALA A 27 1.20 -1.20 -7.03
C ALA A 27 1.33 -0.60 -5.64
N ILE A 28 0.72 -1.27 -4.66
CA ILE A 28 0.97 -1.02 -3.25
C ILE A 28 2.33 -1.64 -2.95
N LYS A 29 3.28 -0.81 -2.54
CA LYS A 29 4.62 -1.26 -2.15
C LYS A 29 4.78 -1.05 -0.67
N GLY A 30 5.47 -1.96 -0.02
CA GLY A 30 5.71 -1.79 1.40
C GLY A 30 6.76 -2.72 1.94
N THR A 31 6.92 -2.66 3.26
CA THR A 31 7.90 -3.43 4.01
C THR A 31 7.27 -3.96 5.28
N VAL A 32 7.41 -5.27 5.50
CA VAL A 32 7.00 -5.98 6.71
C VAL A 32 8.21 -6.16 7.62
N PHE A 33 8.11 -5.66 8.86
CA PHE A 33 9.18 -5.77 9.83
C PHE A 33 8.64 -5.67 11.26
N ALA A 34 9.37 -6.28 12.19
CA ALA A 34 9.20 -6.06 13.63
C ALA A 34 10.53 -5.52 14.18
N ASP A 35 11.30 -6.34 14.89
CA ASP A 35 12.68 -6.02 15.24
C ASP A 35 13.63 -6.18 14.04
N GLU A 36 13.32 -7.15 13.17
CA GLU A 36 14.02 -7.42 11.91
C GLU A 36 13.04 -7.44 10.72
N TYR A 37 13.58 -7.38 9.51
CA TYR A 37 12.79 -7.56 8.29
C TYR A 37 12.27 -9.00 8.22
N ILE A 38 11.00 -9.14 7.87
CA ILE A 38 10.35 -10.46 7.84
C ILE A 38 10.33 -10.97 6.40
N GLU A 39 11.17 -11.95 6.11
CA GLU A 39 11.21 -12.67 4.83
C GLU A 39 10.07 -13.69 4.74
N ASN A 40 9.56 -13.95 3.53
CA ASN A 40 8.52 -14.94 3.24
C ASN A 40 7.18 -14.70 3.97
N ALA A 41 6.90 -13.48 4.43
CA ALA A 41 5.58 -13.13 4.93
C ALA A 41 4.58 -13.08 3.77
N ILE A 42 3.43 -13.71 3.96
CA ILE A 42 2.32 -13.70 3.02
C ILE A 42 1.48 -12.45 3.24
N VAL A 43 1.51 -11.52 2.29
CA VAL A 43 0.71 -10.29 2.32
C VAL A 43 -0.58 -10.46 1.53
N LYS A 44 -1.71 -10.22 2.19
CA LYS A 44 -3.06 -10.23 1.61
C LYS A 44 -3.73 -8.87 1.79
N VAL A 45 -4.66 -8.55 0.89
CA VAL A 45 -5.36 -7.25 0.87
C VAL A 45 -6.85 -7.43 1.10
N PHE A 46 -7.37 -6.74 2.10
CA PHE A 46 -8.77 -6.81 2.52
C PHE A 46 -9.45 -5.44 2.45
N ASP A 47 -10.77 -5.42 2.24
CA ASP A 47 -11.58 -4.24 2.54
C ASP A 47 -11.85 -4.12 4.06
N LEU A 48 -12.53 -3.04 4.45
CA LEU A 48 -12.92 -2.81 5.84
C LEU A 48 -13.94 -3.82 6.37
N ASP A 49 -14.64 -4.53 5.49
CA ASP A 49 -15.61 -5.57 5.84
C ASP A 49 -14.94 -6.95 6.03
N GLY A 50 -13.63 -7.04 5.81
CA GLY A 50 -12.83 -8.26 5.94
C GLY A 50 -12.87 -9.17 4.72
N ASN A 51 -13.37 -8.70 3.57
CA ASN A 51 -13.32 -9.45 2.33
C ASN A 51 -11.98 -9.25 1.64
N GLN A 52 -11.38 -10.34 1.15
CA GLN A 52 -10.18 -10.22 0.34
C GLN A 52 -10.53 -9.57 -1.01
N VAL A 53 -9.88 -8.45 -1.33
CA VAL A 53 -10.18 -7.63 -2.53
C VAL A 53 -9.15 -7.76 -3.64
N ILE A 54 -7.98 -8.35 -3.35
CA ILE A 54 -6.97 -8.71 -4.34
C ILE A 54 -6.66 -10.19 -4.15
N GLU A 55 -6.96 -10.98 -5.19
CA GLU A 55 -6.64 -12.40 -5.22
C GLU A 55 -5.12 -12.63 -5.33
N GLY A 56 -4.63 -13.68 -4.68
CA GLY A 56 -3.23 -14.08 -4.67
C GLY A 56 -2.58 -13.97 -3.30
N GLU A 57 -1.34 -14.43 -3.24
CA GLU A 57 -0.46 -14.39 -2.09
C GLU A 57 0.82 -13.69 -2.53
N PHE A 58 1.18 -12.62 -1.81
CA PHE A 58 2.34 -11.81 -2.15
C PHE A 58 3.39 -11.97 -1.06
N GLU A 59 4.48 -12.63 -1.41
CA GLU A 59 5.55 -12.93 -0.46
C GLU A 59 6.52 -11.76 -0.34
N THR A 60 7.01 -11.52 0.88
CA THR A 60 8.09 -10.57 1.10
C THR A 60 9.46 -11.16 0.74
N ASP A 61 10.34 -10.32 0.20
CA ASP A 61 11.74 -10.68 -0.01
C ASP A 61 12.55 -10.67 1.30
N ASN A 62 13.85 -10.95 1.21
CA ASN A 62 14.79 -10.95 2.34
C ASN A 62 15.01 -9.58 3.01
N TYR A 63 14.45 -8.50 2.45
CA TYR A 63 14.40 -7.18 3.07
C TYR A 63 12.97 -6.84 3.54
N GLY A 64 12.10 -7.83 3.66
CA GLY A 64 10.71 -7.67 4.07
C GLY A 64 9.85 -6.95 3.04
N ARG A 65 10.31 -6.72 1.80
CA ARG A 65 9.62 -5.88 0.83
C ARG A 65 8.60 -6.67 0.04
N PHE A 66 7.45 -6.07 -0.21
CA PHE A 66 6.41 -6.61 -1.08
C PHE A 66 5.98 -5.56 -2.12
N SER A 67 5.37 -6.04 -3.21
CA SER A 67 4.76 -5.21 -4.24
C SER A 67 3.51 -5.88 -4.79
N ILE A 68 2.35 -5.26 -4.58
CA ILE A 68 1.04 -5.80 -4.93
C ILE A 68 0.43 -4.95 -6.04
N PRO A 69 0.19 -5.48 -7.25
CA PRO A 69 -0.49 -4.75 -8.32
C PRO A 69 -1.88 -4.28 -7.87
N ILE A 70 -2.19 -3.01 -8.13
CA ILE A 70 -3.50 -2.41 -7.84
C ILE A 70 -4.41 -2.65 -9.04
N PRO A 71 -5.48 -3.45 -8.90
CA PRO A 71 -6.44 -3.63 -9.97
C PRO A 71 -7.24 -2.35 -10.21
N THR A 72 -7.67 -2.14 -11.45
CA THR A 72 -8.55 -1.02 -11.79
C THR A 72 -9.85 -1.10 -10.99
N GLY A 73 -10.20 -0.02 -10.30
CA GLY A 73 -11.43 0.07 -9.51
C GLY A 73 -11.33 -0.46 -8.08
N LEU A 74 -10.12 -0.76 -7.59
CA LEU A 74 -9.89 -0.98 -6.17
C LEU A 74 -10.40 0.23 -5.37
N LYS A 75 -11.17 -0.03 -4.31
CA LYS A 75 -11.65 1.00 -3.40
C LYS A 75 -10.76 1.05 -2.17
N PHE A 76 -10.38 2.25 -1.78
CA PHE A 76 -9.66 2.52 -0.54
C PHE A 76 -10.63 3.03 0.54
N PRO A 77 -10.29 2.91 1.83
CA PRO A 77 -9.09 2.27 2.35
C PRO A 77 -9.10 0.74 2.20
N VAL A 78 -7.91 0.15 2.17
CA VAL A 78 -7.70 -1.30 2.24
C VAL A 78 -6.78 -1.65 3.40
N ILE A 79 -6.88 -2.88 3.89
CA ILE A 79 -6.03 -3.43 4.93
C ILE A 79 -5.02 -4.36 4.27
N LEU A 80 -3.74 -4.16 4.60
CA LEU A 80 -2.71 -5.17 4.35
C LEU A 80 -2.60 -6.04 5.59
N LEU A 81 -2.68 -7.36 5.41
CA LEU A 81 -2.40 -8.34 6.45
C LEU A 81 -1.21 -9.18 6.01
N ALA A 82 -0.09 -9.08 6.73
CA ALA A 82 1.11 -9.87 6.50
C ALA A 82 1.17 -10.99 7.55
N SER A 83 1.08 -12.24 7.11
CA SER A 83 1.17 -13.42 7.98
C SER A 83 2.51 -14.13 7.81
N PHE A 84 3.13 -14.59 8.89
CA PHE A 84 4.45 -15.22 8.86
C PHE A 84 4.63 -16.20 10.01
N ASP A 85 5.51 -17.18 9.84
CA ASP A 85 5.84 -18.15 10.88
C ASP A 85 6.93 -17.60 11.80
N ILE A 86 6.78 -17.85 13.12
CA ILE A 86 7.79 -17.47 14.11
C ILE A 86 8.85 -18.59 14.17
N PRO A 87 10.14 -18.31 13.86
CA PRO A 87 11.18 -19.35 13.80
C PRO A 87 11.36 -20.14 15.11
N GLU A 88 11.13 -19.47 16.24
CA GLU A 88 11.33 -20.01 17.59
C GLU A 88 10.12 -20.80 18.11
N GLU A 89 8.94 -20.60 17.50
CA GLU A 89 7.68 -21.23 17.90
C GLU A 89 7.13 -22.03 16.71
N GLN A 90 7.68 -23.23 16.51
CA GLN A 90 7.16 -24.17 15.50
C GLN A 90 5.64 -24.30 15.68
N GLU A 91 4.90 -24.12 14.60
CA GLU A 91 3.42 -24.15 14.50
C GLU A 91 2.66 -22.87 14.89
N ARG A 92 3.34 -21.76 15.21
CA ARG A 92 2.66 -20.48 15.43
C ARG A 92 2.88 -19.50 14.27
N THR A 93 1.81 -19.22 13.56
CA THR A 93 1.72 -18.12 12.60
C THR A 93 1.31 -16.85 13.33
N ASP A 94 2.04 -15.76 13.10
CA ASP A 94 1.71 -14.42 13.57
C ASP A 94 1.28 -13.54 12.40
N ALA A 95 0.70 -12.38 12.70
CA ALA A 95 0.27 -11.44 11.68
C ALA A 95 0.42 -9.97 12.09
N LEU A 96 0.80 -9.16 11.11
CA LEU A 96 0.89 -7.71 11.22
C LEU A 96 -0.05 -7.06 10.20
N ALA A 97 -0.59 -5.90 10.54
CA ALA A 97 -1.55 -5.18 9.74
C ALA A 97 -1.16 -3.71 9.50
N SER A 98 -1.67 -3.16 8.41
CA SER A 98 -1.58 -1.73 8.11
C SER A 98 -2.75 -1.29 7.25
N VAL A 99 -3.21 -0.05 7.43
CA VAL A 99 -4.24 0.55 6.58
C VAL A 99 -3.57 1.36 5.48
N VAL A 100 -4.04 1.18 4.25
CA VAL A 100 -3.61 1.94 3.08
C VAL A 100 -4.78 2.80 2.62
N GLU A 101 -4.57 4.11 2.64
CA GLU A 101 -5.51 5.10 2.11
C GLU A 101 -5.15 5.47 0.66
N GLU A 102 -6.11 5.98 -0.09
CA GLU A 102 -5.91 6.39 -1.49
C GLU A 102 -4.82 7.47 -1.61
N SER A 103 -4.69 8.36 -0.62
CA SER A 103 -3.68 9.41 -0.64
C SER A 103 -2.25 8.90 -0.52
N PHE A 104 -2.04 7.68 -0.01
CA PHE A 104 -0.72 7.14 0.31
C PHE A 104 -0.37 5.85 -0.41
N TYR A 105 -1.25 5.27 -1.25
CA TYR A 105 -0.99 3.97 -1.87
C TYR A 105 0.28 3.92 -2.74
N SER A 106 0.73 5.08 -3.25
CA SER A 106 1.97 5.19 -4.02
C SER A 106 3.23 5.33 -3.15
N GLU A 107 3.07 5.51 -1.85
CA GLU A 107 4.15 5.57 -0.88
C GLU A 107 4.58 4.16 -0.44
N GLN A 108 5.70 4.07 0.27
CA GLN A 108 6.15 2.83 0.87
C GLN A 108 5.39 2.58 2.17
N ILE A 109 4.46 1.63 2.14
CA ILE A 109 3.63 1.26 3.27
C ILE A 109 4.45 0.47 4.29
N LEU A 110 4.37 0.84 5.56
CA LEU A 110 4.96 0.08 6.64
C LEU A 110 3.93 -0.88 7.21
N VAL A 111 4.32 -2.14 7.41
CA VAL A 111 3.53 -3.17 8.08
C VAL A 111 4.35 -3.67 9.26
N ASN A 112 4.06 -3.15 10.45
CA ASN A 112 4.83 -3.41 11.67
C ASN A 112 3.91 -3.42 12.91
N PRO A 113 4.42 -3.72 14.12
CA PRO A 113 3.60 -3.73 15.33
C PRO A 113 2.88 -2.40 15.61
N VAL A 114 3.52 -1.26 15.32
CA VAL A 114 2.93 0.07 15.54
C VAL A 114 1.76 0.31 14.60
N THR A 115 1.93 0.03 13.30
CA THR A 115 0.83 0.18 12.34
C THR A 115 -0.29 -0.81 12.65
N SER A 116 0.03 -2.00 13.15
CA SER A 116 -0.96 -3.01 13.54
C SER A 116 -1.83 -2.54 14.69
N VAL A 117 -1.21 -1.97 15.74
CA VAL A 117 -1.94 -1.38 16.87
C VAL A 117 -2.79 -0.19 16.40
N PHE A 118 -2.26 0.64 15.50
CA PHE A 118 -3.00 1.77 14.95
C PHE A 118 -4.20 1.30 14.10
N THR A 119 -4.02 0.28 13.27
CA THR A 119 -5.10 -0.38 12.52
C THR A 119 -6.16 -0.92 13.48
N ALA A 120 -5.76 -1.66 14.52
CA ALA A 120 -6.69 -2.19 15.52
C ALA A 120 -7.48 -1.08 16.23
N TYR A 121 -6.83 0.04 16.56
CA TYR A 121 -7.48 1.23 17.11
C TYR A 121 -8.53 1.80 16.14
N MET A 122 -8.17 1.98 14.87
CA MET A 122 -9.09 2.50 13.85
C MET A 122 -10.34 1.63 13.72
N PHE A 123 -10.18 0.31 13.68
CA PHE A 123 -11.30 -0.64 13.67
C PHE A 123 -12.14 -0.55 14.93
N ARG A 124 -11.50 -0.53 16.10
CA ARG A 124 -12.21 -0.52 17.40
C ARG A 124 -13.07 0.73 17.58
N MET A 125 -12.63 1.85 17.03
CA MET A 125 -13.27 3.16 17.15
C MET A 125 -14.12 3.54 15.94
N GLU A 126 -14.14 2.70 14.90
CA GLU A 126 -14.84 2.97 13.63
C GLU A 126 -14.45 4.34 13.01
N THR A 127 -13.16 4.68 13.10
CA THR A 127 -12.63 5.98 12.67
C THR A 127 -11.77 5.86 11.41
N SER A 128 -11.77 6.90 10.59
CA SER A 128 -10.87 7.01 9.44
C SER A 128 -9.42 7.24 9.86
N TYR A 129 -8.45 6.98 8.97
CA TYR A 129 -7.03 7.26 9.22
C TYR A 129 -6.80 8.76 9.47
N ALA A 130 -7.42 9.62 8.65
CA ALA A 130 -7.29 11.07 8.77
C ALA A 130 -7.77 11.58 10.13
N GLU A 131 -8.90 11.06 10.61
CA GLU A 131 -9.45 11.41 11.91
C GLU A 131 -8.60 10.85 13.06
N ALA A 132 -8.15 9.60 12.97
CA ALA A 132 -7.25 9.02 13.98
C ALA A 132 -5.94 9.80 14.09
N ILE A 133 -5.35 10.22 12.97
CA ILE A 133 -4.17 11.09 12.96
C ILE A 133 -4.49 12.46 13.54
N SER A 134 -5.65 13.05 13.22
CA SER A 134 -6.07 14.33 13.79
C SER A 134 -6.15 14.27 15.33
N GLN A 135 -6.72 13.19 15.88
CA GLN A 135 -6.82 12.99 17.33
C GLN A 135 -5.42 12.85 17.98
N VAL A 136 -4.51 12.10 17.35
CA VAL A 136 -3.12 11.99 17.83
C VAL A 136 -2.42 13.35 17.79
N ARG A 137 -2.59 14.11 16.71
CA ARG A 137 -2.00 15.46 16.57
C ARG A 137 -2.54 16.42 17.62
N GLU A 138 -3.85 16.41 17.85
CA GLU A 138 -4.50 17.21 18.88
C GLU A 138 -3.95 16.87 20.27
N ALA A 139 -3.92 15.58 20.63
CA ALA A 139 -3.39 15.12 21.92
C ALA A 139 -1.92 15.52 22.14
N LEU A 140 -1.13 15.57 21.06
CA LEU A 140 0.29 15.94 21.10
C LEU A 140 0.55 17.44 20.81
N ASN A 141 -0.49 18.26 20.69
CA ASN A 141 -0.40 19.69 20.35
C ASN A 141 0.38 19.97 19.05
N VAL A 142 0.25 19.07 18.06
CA VAL A 142 0.87 19.24 16.74
C VAL A 142 -0.09 20.03 15.84
N PRO A 143 0.33 21.18 15.25
CA PRO A 143 -0.55 22.03 14.45
C PRO A 143 -1.12 21.29 13.24
N LEU A 144 -2.42 21.41 12.96
CA LEU A 144 -3.00 20.95 11.69
C LEU A 144 -2.45 21.82 10.55
N ARG A 145 -1.94 21.18 9.49
CA ARG A 145 -1.50 21.87 8.27
C ARG A 145 -2.65 21.98 7.29
#